data_AF-A0A0F7UHV3-F1
#
_entry.id   AF-A0A0F7UHV3-F1
#
_cell.length_a   1.000
_cell.length_b   1.000
_cell.length_c   1.000
_cell.angle_alpha   90.00
_cell.angle_beta   90.00
_cell.angle_gamma   90.00
#
_symmetry.space_group_name_H-M   'P 1'
#
loop_
_entity.id
_entity.type
_entity.pdbx_description
1 polymer ?
#
loop_
_entity_poly.entity_id
_entity_poly.type
_entity_poly.pdbx_seq_one_letter_code
_entity_poly.pdbx_strand_id
1 'polypeptide(L)'
;MPPNSGEIGAFSSKQNQMRAFGDDVPDDFVLPEGDVERGRLLFKKHCAQCHCINQYNIQASGCTLLGPSLYGLYGRTAGAQPRNSLLPSSSTMKESGVVWTDLTLMRYLKNPRAFAEHAISMNFRGLSEWQDRVDLIWYIKAACHQDWLPQHTRPLNEVLKLREAREASREK
;
A
#
# COMPACT_ATOMS: atom_id res chain seq x y z
N MET A 1 -38.84 28.41 -8.89
CA MET A 1 -37.44 28.70 -8.53
C MET A 1 -36.67 27.39 -8.65
N PRO A 2 -35.71 27.25 -9.59
CA PRO A 2 -34.91 26.04 -9.66
C PRO A 2 -33.83 26.03 -8.56
N PRO A 3 -33.42 24.86 -8.04
CA PRO A 3 -32.33 24.76 -7.09
C PRO A 3 -30.98 25.05 -7.75
N ASN A 4 -30.11 25.63 -6.92
CA ASN A 4 -28.77 26.15 -7.17
C ASN A 4 -27.81 25.10 -7.77
N SER A 5 -27.22 25.42 -8.93
CA SER A 5 -26.30 24.59 -9.73
C SER A 5 -24.85 24.57 -9.21
N GLY A 6 -24.65 24.58 -7.89
CA GLY A 6 -23.34 24.81 -7.27
C GLY A 6 -22.48 23.59 -6.93
N GLU A 7 -23.01 22.37 -6.92
CA GLU A 7 -22.32 21.22 -6.28
C GLU A 7 -21.81 20.13 -7.24
N ILE A 8 -22.07 20.20 -8.54
CA ILE A 8 -21.68 19.13 -9.49
C ILE A 8 -20.24 19.25 -10.04
N GLY A 9 -19.52 20.34 -9.76
CA GLY A 9 -18.22 20.63 -10.38
C GLY A 9 -17.00 19.98 -9.72
N ALA A 10 -17.04 19.73 -8.41
CA ALA A 10 -15.86 19.26 -7.66
C ALA A 10 -15.58 17.76 -7.82
N PHE A 11 -16.61 16.97 -8.16
CA PHE A 11 -16.47 15.53 -8.35
C PHE A 11 -15.82 15.20 -9.70
N SER A 12 -16.20 15.95 -10.74
CA SER A 12 -15.68 15.76 -12.11
C SER A 12 -14.23 16.21 -12.28
N SER A 13 -13.76 17.23 -11.56
CA SER A 13 -12.38 17.72 -11.67
C SER A 13 -11.37 16.74 -11.07
N LYS A 14 -11.69 16.14 -9.90
CA LYS A 14 -10.83 15.14 -9.24
C LYS A 14 -10.70 13.84 -10.04
N GLN A 15 -11.77 13.40 -10.70
CA GLN A 15 -11.76 12.23 -11.57
C GLN A 15 -10.96 12.48 -12.86
N ASN A 16 -11.03 13.69 -13.41
CA ASN A 16 -10.22 14.10 -14.55
C ASN A 16 -8.74 14.29 -14.19
N GLN A 17 -8.41 14.61 -12.93
CA GLN A 17 -7.04 14.71 -12.42
C GLN A 17 -6.39 13.34 -12.18
N MET A 18 -7.13 12.35 -11.69
CA MET A 18 -6.65 10.96 -11.62
C MET A 18 -6.23 10.38 -12.99
N ARG A 19 -6.73 10.95 -14.10
CA ARG A 19 -6.35 10.57 -15.47
C ARG A 19 -5.02 11.17 -15.93
N ALA A 20 -4.57 12.28 -15.34
CA ALA A 20 -3.35 12.98 -15.78
C ALA A 20 -2.05 12.32 -15.31
N PHE A 21 -2.10 11.45 -14.29
CA PHE A 21 -0.91 10.86 -13.64
C PHE A 21 -0.73 9.35 -13.89
N GLY A 22 -1.67 8.75 -14.63
CA GLY A 22 -1.69 7.34 -15.00
C GLY A 22 -1.96 7.17 -16.49
N ASP A 23 -1.16 7.86 -17.32
CA ASP A 23 -1.18 7.79 -18.78
C ASP A 23 -1.05 6.36 -19.33
N ASP A 24 -0.51 5.42 -18.53
CA ASP A 24 -0.37 4.01 -18.86
C ASP A 24 -1.47 3.10 -18.27
N VAL A 25 -2.33 3.58 -17.37
CA VAL A 25 -3.37 2.77 -16.73
C VAL A 25 -4.76 3.30 -17.13
N PRO A 26 -5.52 2.57 -17.96
CA PRO A 26 -6.84 3.04 -18.41
C PRO A 26 -7.87 3.03 -17.27
N ASP A 27 -8.99 3.72 -17.43
CA ASP A 27 -10.01 3.82 -16.37
C ASP A 27 -10.78 2.49 -16.15
N ASP A 28 -10.87 1.65 -17.17
CA ASP A 28 -11.45 0.30 -17.14
C ASP A 28 -10.41 -0.76 -16.77
N PHE A 29 -9.33 -0.36 -16.08
CA PHE A 29 -8.23 -1.23 -15.72
C PHE A 29 -8.68 -2.48 -14.95
N VAL A 30 -8.25 -3.62 -15.48
CA VAL A 30 -8.30 -4.92 -14.81
C VAL A 30 -6.87 -5.34 -14.50
N LEU A 31 -6.62 -5.71 -13.23
CA LEU A 31 -5.30 -6.18 -12.80
C LEU A 31 -4.92 -7.46 -13.58
N PRO A 32 -3.86 -7.44 -14.41
CA PRO A 32 -3.40 -8.64 -15.09
C PRO A 32 -2.79 -9.64 -14.10
N GLU A 33 -2.51 -10.85 -14.57
CA GLU A 33 -1.83 -11.87 -13.76
C GLU A 33 -0.48 -11.36 -13.24
N GLY A 34 -0.15 -11.76 -12.01
CA GLY A 34 1.09 -11.37 -11.36
C GLY A 34 1.64 -12.47 -10.47
N ASP A 35 2.91 -12.29 -10.12
CA ASP A 35 3.67 -13.23 -9.31
C ASP A 35 3.78 -12.70 -7.87
N VAL A 36 3.08 -13.38 -6.97
CA VAL A 36 3.02 -13.03 -5.54
C VAL A 36 4.40 -13.13 -4.88
N GLU A 37 5.25 -14.06 -5.30
CA GLU A 37 6.58 -14.24 -4.69
C GLU A 37 7.53 -13.12 -5.14
N ARG A 38 7.49 -12.72 -6.41
CA ARG A 38 8.18 -11.51 -6.86
C ARG A 38 7.66 -10.27 -6.14
N GLY A 39 6.34 -10.15 -5.99
CA GLY A 39 5.71 -9.09 -5.21
C GLY A 39 6.20 -9.02 -3.76
N ARG A 40 6.37 -10.18 -3.10
CA ARG A 40 6.92 -10.28 -1.75
C ARG A 40 8.37 -9.78 -1.68
N LEU A 41 9.20 -10.11 -2.67
CA LEU A 41 10.58 -9.63 -2.76
C LEU A 41 10.65 -8.13 -2.98
N LEU A 42 9.80 -7.59 -3.87
CA LEU A 42 9.66 -6.15 -4.10
C LEU A 42 9.22 -5.42 -2.83
N PHE A 43 8.23 -5.97 -2.10
CA PHE A 43 7.80 -5.43 -0.82
C PHE A 43 8.94 -5.39 0.19
N LYS A 44 9.72 -6.48 0.30
CA LYS A 44 10.88 -6.53 1.20
C LYS A 44 11.93 -5.47 0.84
N LYS A 45 12.15 -5.22 -0.45
CA LYS A 45 13.12 -4.27 -0.96
C LYS A 45 12.69 -2.81 -0.78
N HIS A 46 11.42 -2.50 -1.04
CA HIS A 46 10.94 -1.12 -1.17
C HIS A 46 10.00 -0.66 -0.05
N CYS A 47 9.25 -1.56 0.57
CA CYS A 47 8.14 -1.19 1.46
C CYS A 47 8.41 -1.58 2.92
N ALA A 48 9.07 -2.72 3.16
CA ALA A 48 9.22 -3.32 4.49
C ALA A 48 10.03 -2.48 5.48
N GLN A 49 10.80 -1.51 5.00
CA GLN A 49 11.53 -0.56 5.85
C GLN A 49 10.58 0.36 6.62
N CYS A 50 9.47 0.76 6.01
CA CYS A 50 8.53 1.73 6.58
C CYS A 50 7.18 1.11 6.96
N HIS A 51 6.79 0.03 6.29
CA HIS A 51 5.47 -0.58 6.42
C HIS A 51 5.52 -2.02 6.90
N CYS A 52 4.53 -2.40 7.71
CA CYS A 52 4.18 -3.79 7.97
C CYS A 52 2.91 -4.15 7.18
N ILE A 53 2.72 -5.45 6.91
CA ILE A 53 1.58 -5.95 6.13
C ILE A 53 0.96 -7.21 6.74
N ASN A 54 1.29 -7.54 7.99
CA ASN A 54 0.70 -8.69 8.68
C ASN A 54 -0.48 -8.26 9.56
N GLN A 55 -1.40 -9.20 9.77
CA GLN A 55 -2.62 -9.02 10.56
C GLN A 55 -2.38 -8.57 12.00
N TYR A 56 -1.23 -8.90 12.57
CA TYR A 56 -0.88 -8.58 13.94
C TYR A 56 -0.22 -7.20 14.07
N ASN A 57 0.01 -6.50 12.96
CA ASN A 57 0.84 -5.31 12.86
C ASN A 57 2.20 -5.46 13.57
N ILE A 58 2.74 -6.69 13.61
CA ILE A 58 4.01 -7.00 14.26
C ILE A 58 5.15 -6.56 13.35
N GLN A 59 6.10 -5.85 13.94
CA GLN A 59 7.29 -5.35 13.26
C GLN A 59 8.17 -6.52 12.78
N ALA A 60 8.49 -6.55 11.49
CA ALA A 60 9.64 -7.32 11.03
C ALA A 60 10.91 -6.60 11.48
N SER A 61 11.92 -7.33 11.96
CA SER A 61 13.22 -6.74 12.36
C SER A 61 13.74 -5.77 11.28
N GLY A 62 13.93 -4.50 11.64
CA GLY A 62 14.39 -3.44 10.71
C GLY A 62 13.30 -2.54 10.10
N CYS A 63 12.02 -2.78 10.39
CA CYS A 63 10.92 -1.87 10.00
C CYS A 63 10.81 -0.73 11.03
N THR A 64 10.93 0.54 10.61
CA THR A 64 10.93 1.71 11.51
C THR A 64 9.53 2.27 11.78
N LEU A 65 8.46 1.69 11.20
CA LEU A 65 7.06 2.15 11.32
C LEU A 65 6.86 3.65 11.00
N LEU A 66 7.68 4.19 10.10
CA LEU A 66 7.45 5.51 9.53
C LEU A 66 6.11 5.57 8.77
N GLY A 67 5.69 4.46 8.18
CA GLY A 67 4.41 4.34 7.47
C GLY A 67 3.37 3.53 8.25
N PRO A 68 2.07 3.73 7.95
CA PRO A 68 1.01 2.92 8.54
C PRO A 68 1.07 1.45 8.09
N SER A 69 0.38 0.58 8.82
CA SER A 69 0.16 -0.79 8.37
C SER A 69 -0.61 -0.83 7.05
N LEU A 70 -0.13 -1.67 6.14
CA LEU A 70 -0.76 -1.98 4.85
C LEU A 70 -1.65 -3.22 4.93
N TYR A 71 -1.78 -3.84 6.11
CA TYR A 71 -2.79 -4.87 6.32
C TYR A 71 -4.20 -4.27 6.19
N GLY A 72 -5.08 -4.95 5.44
CA GLY A 72 -6.42 -4.47 5.14
C GLY A 72 -6.43 -3.14 4.36
N LEU A 73 -5.45 -2.91 3.49
CA LEU A 73 -5.37 -1.71 2.66
C LEU A 73 -6.46 -1.66 1.59
N TYR A 74 -6.74 -2.80 0.96
CA TYR A 74 -7.70 -2.89 -0.14
C TYR A 74 -9.11 -2.48 0.29
N GLY A 75 -9.75 -1.63 -0.52
CA GLY A 75 -11.07 -1.05 -0.25
C GLY A 75 -11.07 0.04 0.83
N ARG A 76 -9.95 0.30 1.52
CA ARG A 76 -9.84 1.34 2.53
C ARG A 76 -9.70 2.71 1.88
N THR A 77 -10.36 3.72 2.45
CA THR A 77 -10.12 5.12 2.06
C THR A 77 -8.72 5.56 2.51
N ALA A 78 -8.01 6.28 1.66
CA ALA A 78 -6.73 6.87 2.01
C ALA A 78 -6.87 7.79 3.22
N GLY A 79 -5.86 7.77 4.09
CA GLY A 79 -5.88 8.55 5.33
C GLY A 79 -6.88 8.10 6.39
N ALA A 80 -7.76 7.11 6.12
CA ALA A 80 -8.60 6.46 7.13
C ALA A 80 -7.72 5.55 8.01
N GLN A 81 -7.36 6.04 9.19
CA GLN A 81 -6.61 5.30 10.21
C GLN A 81 -7.54 4.31 10.94
N PRO A 82 -7.07 3.09 11.31
CA PRO A 82 -6.35 3.00 12.59
C PRO A 82 -5.17 2.01 12.67
N ARG A 83 -4.28 2.38 13.61
CA ARG A 83 -3.21 1.66 14.32
C ARG A 83 -1.77 1.93 13.82
N ASN A 84 -0.96 2.36 14.80
CA ASN A 84 0.50 2.24 14.94
C ASN A 84 1.47 2.86 13.90
N SER A 85 1.05 3.85 13.11
CA SER A 85 2.01 4.72 12.39
C SER A 85 2.71 5.69 13.35
N LEU A 86 4.04 5.83 13.27
CA LEU A 86 4.78 6.85 14.01
C LEU A 86 4.66 8.24 13.37
N LEU A 87 4.32 8.31 12.08
CA LEU A 87 4.05 9.57 11.39
C LEU A 87 2.54 9.82 11.27
N PRO A 88 2.08 11.08 11.44
CA PRO A 88 0.72 11.45 11.15
C PRO A 88 0.41 11.20 9.67
N SER A 89 -0.79 10.70 9.38
CA SER A 89 -1.26 10.58 8.00
C SER A 89 -1.38 11.97 7.38
N SER A 90 -0.81 12.16 6.18
CA SER A 90 -0.89 13.43 5.44
C SER A 90 -2.35 13.88 5.31
N SER A 91 -2.64 15.15 5.63
CA SER A 91 -3.97 15.76 5.49
C SER A 91 -4.48 15.65 4.06
N THR A 92 -3.59 15.82 3.09
CA THR A 92 -3.88 15.65 1.67
C THR A 92 -4.45 14.26 1.35
N MET A 93 -3.88 13.20 1.90
CA MET A 93 -4.39 11.84 1.64
C MET A 93 -5.73 11.58 2.34
N LYS A 94 -6.05 12.30 3.42
CA LYS A 94 -7.38 12.24 4.06
C LYS A 94 -8.43 12.97 3.22
N GLU A 95 -8.06 14.12 2.66
CA GLU A 95 -8.96 14.98 1.87
C GLU A 95 -9.11 14.53 0.41
N SER A 96 -8.22 13.64 -0.06
CA SER A 96 -8.24 13.14 -1.44
C SER A 96 -9.49 12.29 -1.75
N GLY A 97 -10.05 11.61 -0.75
CA GLY A 97 -11.18 10.69 -0.94
C GLY A 97 -10.83 9.43 -1.74
N VAL A 98 -9.54 9.17 -1.96
CA VAL A 98 -9.07 8.00 -2.73
C VAL A 98 -9.43 6.71 -2.00
N VAL A 99 -9.99 5.74 -2.72
CA VAL A 99 -10.21 4.37 -2.22
C VAL A 99 -9.16 3.46 -2.85
N TRP A 100 -8.44 2.69 -2.04
CA TRP A 100 -7.40 1.80 -2.52
C TRP A 100 -7.99 0.59 -3.25
N THR A 101 -7.91 0.65 -4.58
CA THR A 101 -8.29 -0.35 -5.56
C THR A 101 -7.10 -0.69 -6.45
N ASP A 102 -7.22 -1.76 -7.25
CA ASP A 102 -6.20 -2.16 -8.24
C ASP A 102 -5.76 -0.95 -9.11
N LEU A 103 -6.72 -0.20 -9.66
CA LEU A 103 -6.51 1.01 -10.46
C LEU A 103 -5.72 2.10 -9.71
N THR A 104 -6.21 2.49 -8.54
CA THR A 104 -5.59 3.57 -7.76
C THR A 104 -4.20 3.20 -7.25
N LEU A 105 -3.97 1.93 -6.90
CA LEU A 105 -2.65 1.44 -6.48
C LEU A 105 -1.67 1.41 -7.64
N MET A 106 -2.10 1.00 -8.84
CA MET A 106 -1.25 1.05 -10.04
C MET A 106 -0.77 2.47 -10.32
N ARG A 107 -1.68 3.45 -10.27
CA ARG A 107 -1.34 4.87 -10.49
C ARG A 107 -0.48 5.42 -9.35
N TYR A 108 -0.81 5.12 -8.11
CA TYR A 108 -0.07 5.60 -6.94
C TYR A 108 1.36 5.05 -6.89
N LEU A 109 1.56 3.75 -7.15
CA LEU A 109 2.87 3.11 -7.10
C LEU A 109 3.79 3.58 -8.22
N LYS A 110 3.27 4.10 -9.34
CA LYS A 110 4.09 4.68 -10.42
C LYS A 110 4.81 5.94 -9.95
N ASN A 111 4.09 6.87 -9.34
CA ASN A 111 4.65 8.09 -8.79
C ASN A 111 3.78 8.63 -7.64
N PRO A 112 4.09 8.25 -6.38
CA PRO A 112 3.28 8.63 -5.22
C PRO A 112 3.19 10.14 -5.00
N ARG A 113 4.28 10.86 -5.28
CA ARG A 113 4.36 12.32 -5.10
C ARG A 113 3.51 13.06 -6.13
N ALA A 114 3.55 12.61 -7.39
CA ALA A 114 2.72 13.19 -8.44
C ALA A 114 1.23 12.86 -8.21
N PHE A 115 0.92 11.62 -7.83
CA PHE A 115 -0.46 11.19 -7.55
C PHE A 115 -1.11 11.98 -6.41
N ALA A 116 -0.36 12.30 -5.36
CA ALA A 116 -0.89 13.05 -4.22
C ALA A 116 -0.94 14.56 -4.44
N GLU A 117 -0.40 15.08 -5.56
CA GLU A 117 -0.31 16.50 -5.96
C GLU A 117 0.46 17.43 -4.99
N HIS A 118 0.66 17.00 -3.74
CA HIS A 118 1.35 17.70 -2.67
C HIS A 118 2.33 16.78 -1.94
N ALA A 119 3.10 17.38 -1.03
CA ALA A 119 4.07 16.65 -0.24
C ALA A 119 3.38 15.60 0.66
N ILE A 120 3.66 14.32 0.38
CA ILE A 120 3.33 13.20 1.26
C ILE A 120 4.57 12.79 2.04
N SER A 121 4.37 12.33 3.28
CA SER A 121 5.46 11.91 4.16
C SER A 121 6.17 10.64 3.69
N MET A 122 5.60 9.92 2.73
CA MET A 122 6.22 8.72 2.14
C MET A 122 7.29 9.12 1.13
N ASN A 123 8.56 8.98 1.51
CA ASN A 123 9.70 9.21 0.63
C ASN A 123 9.96 8.01 -0.30
N PHE A 124 9.08 7.82 -1.29
CA PHE A 124 9.18 6.75 -2.29
C PHE A 124 9.07 7.33 -3.70
N ARG A 125 10.04 7.02 -4.57
CA ARG A 125 10.08 7.53 -5.95
C ARG A 125 8.98 6.91 -6.83
N GLY A 126 8.53 5.71 -6.50
CA GLY A 126 7.66 4.88 -7.34
C GLY A 126 8.40 3.78 -8.11
N LEU A 127 7.63 2.88 -8.72
CA LEU A 127 8.08 1.77 -9.57
C LEU A 127 7.68 2.08 -11.02
N SER A 128 8.67 2.26 -11.90
CA SER A 128 8.44 2.52 -13.32
C SER A 128 7.90 1.28 -14.04
N GLU A 129 8.45 0.11 -13.71
CA GLU A 129 8.12 -1.15 -14.35
C GLU A 129 6.69 -1.56 -14.05
N TRP A 130 5.93 -1.80 -15.12
CA TRP A 130 4.52 -2.18 -15.04
C TRP A 130 4.33 -3.47 -14.24
N GLN A 131 5.10 -4.52 -14.59
CA GLN A 131 4.96 -5.82 -13.96
C GLN A 131 5.36 -5.80 -12.48
N ASP A 132 6.35 -4.98 -12.10
CA ASP A 132 6.72 -4.82 -10.69
C ASP A 132 5.56 -4.27 -9.86
N ARG A 133 4.79 -3.31 -10.42
CA ARG A 133 3.58 -2.81 -9.76
C ARG A 133 2.51 -3.88 -9.66
N VAL A 134 2.26 -4.62 -10.74
CA VAL A 134 1.27 -5.73 -10.78
C VAL A 134 1.60 -6.78 -9.72
N ASP A 135 2.84 -7.28 -9.70
CA ASP A 135 3.30 -8.31 -8.77
C ASP A 135 3.19 -7.84 -7.31
N LEU A 136 3.60 -6.59 -7.04
CA LEU A 136 3.49 -6.00 -5.70
C LEU A 136 2.03 -5.86 -5.25
N ILE A 137 1.14 -5.44 -6.15
CA ILE A 137 -0.30 -5.30 -5.89
C ILE A 137 -0.94 -6.64 -5.58
N TRP A 138 -0.58 -7.71 -6.30
CA TRP A 138 -1.00 -9.08 -6.01
C TRP A 138 -0.53 -9.54 -4.62
N TYR A 139 0.72 -9.27 -4.25
CA TYR A 139 1.21 -9.57 -2.91
C TYR A 139 0.47 -8.80 -1.82
N ILE A 140 0.21 -7.50 -2.01
CA ILE A 140 -0.56 -6.70 -1.05
C ILE A 140 -1.98 -7.25 -0.91
N LYS A 141 -2.62 -7.64 -2.01
CA LYS A 141 -3.99 -8.19 -2.04
C LYS A 141 -4.05 -9.50 -1.27
N ALA A 142 -3.11 -10.41 -1.56
CA ALA A 142 -2.96 -11.67 -0.85
C ALA A 142 -2.73 -11.45 0.66
N ALA A 143 -1.89 -10.50 1.05
CA ALA A 143 -1.59 -10.20 2.44
C ALA A 143 -2.74 -9.50 3.19
N CYS A 144 -3.71 -8.89 2.47
CA CYS A 144 -4.88 -8.23 3.06
C CYS A 144 -6.03 -9.20 3.42
N HIS A 145 -6.01 -10.44 2.93
CA HIS A 145 -7.04 -11.44 3.20
C HIS A 145 -6.46 -12.62 4.01
N GLN A 146 -7.09 -12.94 5.15
CA GLN A 146 -6.65 -14.01 6.08
C GLN A 146 -6.59 -15.40 5.43
N ASP A 147 -7.43 -15.65 4.43
CA ASP A 147 -7.65 -16.99 3.87
C ASP A 147 -6.60 -17.42 2.83
N TRP A 148 -5.70 -16.52 2.39
CA TRP A 148 -4.69 -16.82 1.36
C TRP A 148 -3.33 -17.29 1.92
N LEU A 149 -3.15 -17.33 3.25
CA LEU A 149 -1.87 -17.72 3.87
C LEU A 149 -1.71 -19.22 4.27
N PRO A 150 -2.05 -20.26 3.47
CA PRO A 150 -1.63 -21.61 3.83
C PRO A 150 -0.18 -21.99 3.48
N GLN A 151 0.58 -21.24 2.67
CA GLN A 151 1.79 -21.82 2.05
C GLN A 151 3.08 -20.98 1.99
N HIS A 152 3.07 -19.70 2.37
CA HIS A 152 4.29 -18.86 2.32
C HIS A 152 4.61 -18.08 3.61
N THR A 153 3.80 -18.23 4.66
CA THR A 153 4.20 -17.82 6.01
C THR A 153 4.73 -19.03 6.75
N ARG A 154 5.99 -18.96 7.19
CA ARG A 154 6.44 -19.83 8.29
C ARG A 154 5.44 -19.67 9.43
N PRO A 155 4.87 -20.76 9.95
CA PRO A 155 3.97 -20.73 11.10
C PRO A 155 4.56 -19.86 12.23
N LEU A 156 3.73 -19.08 12.93
CA LEU A 156 4.20 -18.10 13.93
C LEU A 156 5.11 -18.74 14.98
N ASN A 157 4.80 -19.97 15.39
CA ASN A 157 5.63 -20.78 16.29
C ASN A 157 7.04 -21.07 15.73
N GLU A 158 7.18 -21.23 14.43
CA GLU A 158 8.46 -21.44 13.75
C GLU A 158 9.27 -20.13 13.67
N VAL A 159 8.60 -19.00 13.42
CA VAL A 159 9.24 -17.67 13.45
C VAL A 159 9.75 -17.33 14.84
N LEU A 160 8.99 -17.64 15.90
CA LEU A 160 9.41 -17.41 17.29
C LEU A 160 10.62 -18.26 17.67
N LYS A 161 10.61 -19.56 17.34
CA LYS A 161 11.77 -20.45 17.56
C LYS A 161 13.05 -19.96 16.88
N LEU A 162 12.92 -19.39 15.67
CA LEU A 162 14.07 -18.86 14.93
C LEU A 162 14.61 -17.55 15.53
N ARG A 163 13.78 -16.77 16.22
CA ARG A 163 14.21 -15.56 16.94
C ARG A 163 14.96 -15.94 18.22
N GLU A 164 14.42 -16.85 19.00
CA GLU A 164 15.07 -17.39 20.22
C GLU A 164 16.44 -18.00 19.88
N ALA A 165 16.52 -18.79 18.80
CA ALA A 165 17.79 -19.37 18.34
C ALA A 165 18.84 -18.32 17.92
N ARG A 166 18.40 -17.20 17.34
CA ARG A 166 19.29 -16.08 16.95
C ARG A 166 19.75 -15.27 18.15
N GLU A 167 18.89 -15.08 19.13
CA GLU A 167 19.22 -14.39 20.38
C GLU A 167 20.22 -15.20 21.21
N ALA A 168 20.00 -16.51 21.37
CA ALA A 168 20.94 -17.44 22.01
C ALA A 168 22.31 -17.54 21.31
N SER A 169 22.37 -17.28 20.00
CA SER A 169 23.64 -17.24 19.26
C SER A 169 24.43 -15.95 19.41
N ARG A 170 23.82 -14.88 19.96
CA ARG A 170 24.47 -13.58 20.20
C ARG A 170 25.04 -13.45 21.62
N GLU A 171 24.69 -14.35 22.52
CA GLU A 171 25.14 -14.40 23.92
C GLU A 171 26.31 -15.37 24.15
N LYS A 172 26.84 -15.98 23.08
CA LYS A 172 28.09 -16.77 23.08
C LYS A 172 29.17 -16.04 22.30
#